data_AF-A0A9D7VRM5-F1
#
_entry.id   AF-A0A9D7VRM5-F1
#
_cell.length_a   1.000
_cell.length_b   1.000
_cell.length_c   1.000
_cell.angle_alpha   90.00
_cell.angle_beta   90.00
_cell.angle_gamma   90.00
#
_symmetry.space_group_name_H-M   'P 1'
#
loop_
_entity.id
_entity.type
_entity.pdbx_description
1 polymer ?
#
loop_
_entity_poly.entity_id
_entity_poly.type
_entity_poly.pdbx_seq_one_letter_code
_entity_poly.pdbx_strand_id
1 'polypeptide(L)'
;MDKLKAVVISGLVVLGMGVEANASDSVSAAYGQCKAEVIEKFGEETRVAMKGSKKYSGTLTVKLSVVPEGASRQRLLCKVTGDALVLTDKEGSPLSS
;
A
#
# COMPACT_ATOMS: atom_id res chain seq x y z
N MET A 1 -18.02 -22.95 -57.61
CA MET A 1 -16.65 -22.45 -57.32
C MET A 1 -16.82 -20.96 -57.05
N ASP A 2 -16.29 -20.29 -56.03
CA ASP A 2 -14.96 -20.26 -55.40
C ASP A 2 -15.16 -19.64 -53.98
N LYS A 3 -14.69 -20.21 -52.86
CA LYS A 3 -13.31 -20.18 -52.33
C LYS A 3 -12.80 -18.77 -51.99
N LEU A 4 -13.24 -18.18 -50.87
CA LEU A 4 -12.47 -17.13 -50.19
C LEU A 4 -12.49 -17.32 -48.67
N LYS A 5 -11.34 -17.75 -48.17
CA LYS A 5 -10.96 -17.66 -46.77
C LYS A 5 -10.65 -16.20 -46.45
N ALA A 6 -11.39 -15.60 -45.52
CA ALA A 6 -11.02 -14.33 -44.92
C ALA A 6 -10.69 -14.57 -43.45
N VAL A 7 -9.40 -14.71 -43.20
CA VAL A 7 -8.82 -14.50 -41.87
C VAL A 7 -8.76 -12.99 -41.67
N VAL A 8 -9.39 -12.47 -40.61
CA VAL A 8 -9.05 -11.15 -40.06
C VAL A 8 -9.04 -11.29 -38.55
N ILE A 9 -7.82 -11.30 -38.05
CA ILE A 9 -7.46 -11.19 -36.64
C ILE A 9 -7.57 -9.72 -36.26
N SER A 10 -7.84 -9.48 -34.97
CA SER A 10 -7.56 -8.26 -34.21
C SER A 10 -8.69 -7.25 -34.08
N GLY A 11 -9.09 -7.05 -32.83
CA GLY A 11 -9.16 -5.68 -32.31
C GLY A 11 -10.27 -5.40 -31.32
N LEU A 12 -9.86 -5.23 -30.06
CA LEU A 12 -10.50 -4.38 -29.05
C LEU A 12 -11.64 -5.00 -28.22
N VAL A 13 -11.27 -5.98 -27.40
CA VAL A 13 -11.99 -6.34 -26.18
C VAL A 13 -11.55 -5.40 -25.05
N VAL A 14 -12.53 -4.66 -24.52
CA VAL A 14 -12.67 -4.16 -23.15
C VAL A 14 -11.70 -3.06 -22.69
N LEU A 15 -12.27 -1.86 -22.52
CA LEU A 15 -11.89 -0.92 -21.44
C LEU A 15 -13.16 -0.49 -20.70
N GLY A 16 -13.81 -1.47 -20.08
CA GLY A 16 -14.70 -1.22 -18.95
C GLY A 16 -13.85 -0.93 -17.72
N MET A 17 -13.26 0.28 -17.63
CA MET A 17 -12.64 0.75 -16.40
C MET A 17 -13.72 1.41 -15.53
N GLY A 18 -14.69 0.61 -15.11
CA GLY A 18 -15.40 0.83 -13.85
C GLY A 18 -14.46 0.45 -12.72
N VAL A 19 -13.46 1.28 -12.45
CA VAL A 19 -12.73 1.27 -11.18
C VAL A 19 -13.32 2.40 -10.35
N GLU A 20 -14.54 2.16 -9.90
CA GLU A 20 -14.92 2.63 -8.58
C GLU A 20 -14.11 1.78 -7.61
N ALA A 21 -12.82 2.10 -7.47
CA ALA A 21 -12.00 1.61 -6.38
C ALA A 21 -12.62 2.20 -5.11
N ASN A 22 -13.63 1.51 -4.62
CA ASN A 22 -13.94 1.51 -3.21
C ASN A 22 -12.68 0.96 -2.55
N ALA A 23 -11.74 1.85 -2.23
CA ALA A 23 -10.64 1.64 -1.32
C ALA A 23 -11.23 1.44 0.08
N SER A 24 -12.08 0.41 0.22
CA SER A 24 -12.64 -0.03 1.47
C SER A 24 -11.48 -0.60 2.27
N ASP A 25 -10.91 0.22 3.15
CA ASP A 25 -10.49 -0.20 4.50
C ASP A 25 -9.51 -1.37 4.62
N SER A 26 -8.87 -1.77 3.51
CA SER A 26 -8.09 -2.99 3.53
C SER A 26 -6.75 -2.69 4.19
N VAL A 27 -6.48 -3.42 5.26
CA VAL A 27 -5.19 -3.40 5.98
C VAL A 27 -4.01 -3.55 5.02
N SER A 28 -4.20 -4.30 3.93
CA SER A 28 -3.22 -4.49 2.87
C SER A 28 -2.90 -3.22 2.09
N ALA A 29 -3.91 -2.44 1.69
CA ALA A 29 -3.70 -1.18 0.97
C ALA A 29 -2.97 -0.16 1.85
N ALA A 30 -3.44 -0.01 3.09
CA ALA A 30 -2.78 0.81 4.10
C ALA A 30 -1.33 0.35 4.30
N TYR A 31 -1.09 -0.95 4.51
CA TYR A 31 0.26 -1.50 4.66
C TYR A 31 1.16 -1.19 3.48
N GLY A 32 0.66 -1.32 2.24
CA GLY A 32 1.42 -0.99 1.03
C GLY A 32 1.86 0.47 0.99
N GLN A 33 0.95 1.40 1.29
CA GLN A 33 1.28 2.83 1.36
C GLN A 33 2.26 3.14 2.50
N CYS A 34 2.04 2.57 3.68
CA CYS A 34 2.95 2.77 4.81
C CYS A 34 4.35 2.19 4.54
N LYS A 35 4.42 1.06 3.83
CA LYS A 35 5.69 0.46 3.44
C LYS A 35 6.45 1.35 2.46
N ALA A 36 5.76 1.95 1.49
CA ALA A 36 6.37 2.88 0.53
C ALA A 36 6.96 4.10 1.24
N GLU A 37 6.21 4.75 2.11
CA GLU A 37 6.69 5.89 2.90
C GLU A 37 7.87 5.52 3.81
N VAL A 38 7.82 4.35 4.47
CA VAL A 38 8.95 3.88 5.29
C VAL A 38 10.19 3.66 4.42
N ILE A 39 10.03 3.10 3.22
CA ILE A 39 11.15 2.92 2.28
C ILE A 39 11.69 4.27 1.81
N GLU A 40 10.83 5.24 1.49
CA GLU A 40 11.27 6.59 1.11
C GLU A 40 12.05 7.28 2.25
N LYS A 41 11.62 7.11 3.51
CA LYS A 41 12.27 7.73 4.67
C LYS A 41 13.55 7.02 5.12
N PHE A 42 13.58 5.69 5.11
CA PHE A 42 14.66 4.88 5.70
C PHE A 42 15.57 4.21 4.67
N GLY A 43 15.22 4.26 3.38
CA GLY A 43 15.96 3.65 2.27
C GLY A 43 15.35 2.34 1.77
N GLU A 44 15.63 1.99 0.52
CA GLU A 44 15.06 0.83 -0.19
C GLU A 44 15.43 -0.52 0.45
N GLU A 45 16.60 -0.61 1.08
CA GLU A 45 17.08 -1.82 1.76
C GLU A 45 16.37 -2.05 3.12
N THR A 46 15.47 -1.15 3.51
CA THR A 46 14.71 -1.23 4.76
C THR A 46 13.74 -2.41 4.75
N ARG A 47 13.93 -3.32 5.70
CA ARG A 47 13.01 -4.44 5.91
C ARG A 47 11.80 -3.99 6.71
N VAL A 48 10.65 -3.93 6.06
CA VAL A 48 9.36 -3.63 6.68
C VAL A 48 8.55 -4.92 6.84
N ALA A 49 8.09 -5.18 8.05
CA ALA A 49 7.21 -6.32 8.37
C ALA A 49 5.99 -5.86 9.16
N MET A 50 4.80 -6.27 8.72
CA MET A 50 3.57 -6.03 9.47
C MET A 50 3.52 -6.88 10.73
N LYS A 51 3.33 -6.26 11.89
CA LYS A 51 3.09 -6.94 13.17
C LYS A 51 1.61 -7.13 13.47
N GLY A 52 0.76 -6.28 12.90
CA GLY A 52 -0.68 -6.36 13.04
C GLY A 52 -1.33 -5.03 12.73
N SER A 53 -2.65 -4.98 12.81
CA SER A 53 -3.43 -3.78 12.55
C SER A 53 -4.52 -3.62 13.59
N LYS A 54 -4.85 -2.38 13.92
CA LYS A 54 -5.95 -2.04 14.81
C LYS A 54 -6.75 -0.92 14.16
N LYS A 55 -8.02 -1.17 13.87
CA LYS A 55 -8.96 -0.11 13.47
C LYS A 55 -9.70 0.37 14.72
N TYR A 56 -9.73 1.67 14.94
CA TYR A 56 -10.47 2.29 16.04
C TYR A 56 -11.07 3.62 15.59
N SER A 57 -12.39 3.77 15.77
CA SER A 57 -13.11 5.01 15.47
C SER A 57 -12.82 5.61 14.08
N GLY A 58 -12.79 4.76 13.03
CA GLY A 58 -12.50 5.17 11.66
C GLY A 58 -11.02 5.37 11.32
N THR A 59 -10.12 5.26 12.30
CA THR A 59 -8.66 5.31 12.08
C THR A 59 -8.08 3.90 12.09
N LEU A 60 -7.43 3.52 11.00
CA LEU A 60 -6.70 2.25 10.85
C LEU A 60 -5.23 2.45 11.22
N THR A 61 -4.79 1.84 12.31
CA THR A 61 -3.39 1.85 12.73
C THR A 61 -2.71 0.52 12.36
N VAL A 62 -1.75 0.56 11.45
CA VAL A 62 -0.92 -0.58 11.07
C VAL A 62 0.37 -0.56 11.89
N LYS A 63 0.63 -1.62 12.66
CA LYS A 63 1.86 -1.79 13.43
C LYS A 63 2.94 -2.39 12.52
N LEU A 64 4.03 -1.67 12.36
CA LEU A 64 5.14 -2.02 11.49
C LEU A 64 6.38 -2.29 12.35
N SER A 65 7.07 -3.36 12.03
CA SER A 65 8.43 -3.61 12.48
C SER A 65 9.36 -3.25 11.33
N VAL A 66 10.18 -2.24 11.55
CA VAL A 66 11.06 -1.67 10.53
C VAL A 66 12.50 -1.93 10.94
N VAL A 67 13.29 -2.49 10.04
CA VAL A 67 14.72 -2.71 10.24
C VAL A 67 15.43 -2.00 9.08
N PRO A 68 15.88 -0.75 9.27
CA PRO A 68 16.70 -0.05 8.30
C PRO A 68 18.05 -0.73 8.19
N GLU A 69 18.73 -0.50 7.07
CA GLU A 69 20.11 -0.95 6.92
C GLU A 69 21.04 -0.25 7.91
N GLY A 70 21.93 -1.00 8.55
CA GLY A 70 22.89 -0.47 9.54
C GLY A 70 22.26 0.01 10.85
N ALA A 71 20.93 -0.07 11.02
CA ALA A 71 20.23 0.39 12.20
C ALA A 71 19.52 -0.74 12.95
N SER A 72 19.20 -0.47 14.22
CA SER A 72 18.43 -1.40 15.04
C SER A 72 16.97 -1.45 14.60
N ARG A 73 16.34 -2.61 14.80
CA ARG A 73 14.90 -2.80 14.59
C ARG A 73 14.12 -1.77 15.42
N GLN A 74 13.29 -0.98 14.75
CA GLN A 74 12.37 -0.04 15.36
C GLN A 74 10.91 -0.42 15.07
N ARG A 75 10.01 0.06 15.92
CA ARG A 75 8.57 -0.15 15.76
C ARG A 75 7.94 1.16 15.35
N LEU A 76 7.26 1.15 14.22
CA LEU A 76 6.50 2.28 13.71
C LEU A 76 5.02 1.93 13.70
N LEU A 77 4.20 2.95 13.82
CA LEU A 77 2.76 2.88 13.72
C LEU A 77 2.37 3.75 12.53
N CYS A 78 1.67 3.18 11.58
CA CYS A 78 1.13 3.94 10.47
C CYS A 78 -0.35 4.11 10.68
N LYS A 79 -0.79 5.34 10.91
CA LYS A 79 -2.19 5.70 11.13
C LYS A 79 -2.75 6.18 9.81
N VAL A 80 -3.79 5.50 9.34
CA VAL A 80 -4.53 5.84 8.12
C VAL A 80 -5.93 6.25 8.55
N THR A 81 -6.31 7.49 8.25
CA THR A 81 -7.61 8.06 8.57
C THR A 81 -8.21 8.62 7.29
N GLY A 82 -9.16 7.90 6.68
CA GLY A 82 -9.58 8.19 5.31
C GLY A 82 -8.39 8.13 4.37
N ASP A 83 -8.10 9.24 3.69
CA ASP A 83 -6.96 9.40 2.76
C ASP A 83 -5.69 9.94 3.43
N ALA A 84 -5.74 10.31 4.71
CA ALA A 84 -4.58 10.83 5.43
C ALA A 84 -3.75 9.69 6.04
N LEU A 85 -2.44 9.67 5.74
CA LEU A 85 -1.48 8.72 6.30
C LEU A 85 -0.48 9.48 7.18
N VAL A 86 -0.29 8.98 8.41
CA VAL A 86 0.68 9.52 9.36
C VAL A 86 1.51 8.38 9.93
N LEU A 87 2.81 8.40 9.66
CA LEU A 87 3.79 7.54 10.30
C LEU A 87 4.21 8.12 11.64
N THR A 88 4.07 7.31 12.69
CA THR A 88 4.48 7.66 14.05
C THR A 88 5.39 6.59 14.62
N ASP A 89 6.16 6.94 15.64
CA ASP A 89 6.93 5.98 16.42
C ASP A 89 6.01 5.15 17.35
N LYS A 90 6.59 4.26 18.18
CA LYS A 90 5.88 3.47 19.19
C LYS A 90 5.13 4.34 20.22
N GLU A 91 5.64 5.53 20.52
CA GLU A 91 5.08 6.50 21.47
C GLU A 91 3.97 7.35 20.84
N GLY A 92 3.79 7.23 19.52
CA GLY A 92 2.76 7.95 18.78
C GLY A 92 3.21 9.33 18.32
N SER A 93 4.51 9.65 18.46
CA SER A 93 5.09 10.87 17.91
C SER A 93 5.22 10.73 16.41
N PRO A 94 4.74 11.70 15.61
CA PRO A 94 4.94 11.66 14.16
C PRO A 94 6.44 11.60 13.87
N LEU A 95 6.82 10.73 12.94
CA LEU A 95 8.15 10.80 12.35
C LEU A 95 8.17 12.09 11.56
N SER A 96 8.77 13.14 12.13
CA SER A 96 8.86 14.45 11.49
C SER A 96 9.35 14.26 10.06
N SER A 97 8.58 14.83 9.11
CA SER A 97 8.85 14.73 7.69
C SER A 97 10.16 15.40 7.32
#